data_AF-A0A2C7A8V7-F1
#
_entry.id   AF-A0A2C7A8V7-F1
#
_cell.length_a   1.000
_cell.length_b   1.000
_cell.length_c   1.000
_cell.angle_alpha   90.00
_cell.angle_beta   90.00
_cell.angle_gamma   90.00
#
_symmetry.space_group_name_H-M   'P 1'
#
loop_
_entity.id
_entity.type
_entity.pdbx_description
1 polymer ?
#
loop_
_entity_poly.entity_id
_entity_poly.type
_entity_poly.pdbx_seq_one_letter_code
_entity_poly.pdbx_strand_id
1 'polypeptide(L)' 'ALITTAKLNNVDPRAWLADVLARIADHPASRLDKLLPWNWQRAQAPATAAA' A
#
# COMPACT_ATOMS: atom_id res chain seq x y z
N ALA A 1 8.81 -12.68 -7.21
CA ALA A 1 9.11 -11.66 -6.19
C ALA A 1 8.04 -10.57 -6.25
N LEU A 2 7.62 -10.01 -5.12
CA LEU A 2 6.47 -9.10 -4.97
C LEU A 2 6.43 -7.92 -5.97
N ILE A 3 7.60 -7.43 -6.40
CA ILE A 3 7.73 -6.38 -7.42
C ILE A 3 7.06 -6.79 -8.74
N THR A 4 7.28 -8.01 -9.19
CA THR A 4 6.65 -8.53 -10.42
C THR A 4 5.14 -8.63 -10.24
N THR A 5 4.67 -9.06 -9.07
CA THR A 5 3.24 -9.12 -8.75
C THR A 5 2.58 -7.75 -8.81
N ALA A 6 3.21 -6.71 -8.24
CA ALA A 6 2.70 -5.34 -8.33
C ALA A 6 2.59 -4.85 -9.78
N LYS A 7 3.63 -5.09 -10.59
CA LYS A 7 3.61 -4.74 -12.03
C LYS A 7 2.49 -5.45 -12.78
N LEU A 8 2.27 -6.75 -12.54
CA LEU A 8 1.20 -7.52 -13.18
C LEU A 8 -0.21 -7.03 -12.80
N ASN A 9 -0.34 -6.32 -11.67
CA ASN A 9 -1.60 -5.74 -11.22
C ASN A 9 -1.72 -4.24 -11.56
N ASN A 10 -0.89 -3.71 -12.47
CA ASN A 10 -0.85 -2.29 -12.85
C ASN A 10 -0.61 -1.34 -11.66
N VAL A 11 0.09 -1.83 -10.64
CA VAL A 11 0.45 -1.08 -9.44
C VAL A 11 1.91 -0.68 -9.51
N ASP A 12 2.20 0.60 -9.24
CA ASP A 12 3.57 1.08 -9.09
C ASP A 12 4.27 0.34 -7.93
N PRO A 13 5.30 -0.47 -8.17
CA PRO A 13 5.88 -1.31 -7.13
C PRO A 13 6.54 -0.51 -6.02
N ARG A 14 7.08 0.66 -6.34
CA ARG A 14 7.78 1.51 -5.37
C ARG A 14 6.81 2.18 -4.42
N ALA A 15 5.75 2.79 -4.94
CA ALA A 15 4.72 3.44 -4.14
C ALA A 15 3.97 2.43 -3.27
N TRP A 16 3.62 1.27 -3.82
CA TRP A 16 3.00 0.19 -3.05
C TRP A 16 3.88 -0.31 -1.92
N LEU A 17 5.14 -0.65 -2.22
CA LEU A 17 6.04 -1.18 -1.20
C LEU A 17 6.35 -0.15 -0.11
N ALA A 18 6.59 1.11 -0.47
CA ALA A 18 6.81 2.18 0.50
C ALA A 18 5.60 2.34 1.44
N ASP A 19 4.39 2.34 0.88
CA ASP A 19 3.16 2.50 1.66
C ASP A 19 2.87 1.31 2.56
N VAL A 20 3.10 0.08 2.08
CA VAL A 20 2.98 -1.14 2.88
C VAL A 20 3.99 -1.12 4.02
N LEU A 21 5.26 -0.86 3.74
CA LEU A 21 6.31 -0.81 4.77
C LEU A 21 6.03 0.26 5.83
N ALA A 22 5.46 1.40 5.44
CA ALA A 22 5.15 2.49 6.37
C ALA A 22 4.05 2.14 7.38
N ARG A 23 3.11 1.25 7.04
CA ARG A 23 1.94 0.94 7.89
C ARG A 23 1.85 -0.49 8.39
N ILE A 24 2.69 -1.40 7.91
CA ILE A 24 2.59 -2.84 8.22
C ILE A 24 2.74 -3.13 9.72
N ALA A 25 3.50 -2.32 10.46
CA ALA A 25 3.68 -2.47 11.90
C ALA A 25 2.37 -2.24 12.68
N ASP A 26 1.55 -1.31 12.23
CA ASP A 26 0.27 -0.95 12.84
C ASP A 26 -0.92 -1.69 12.20
N HIS A 27 -0.67 -2.53 11.19
CA HIS A 27 -1.72 -3.22 10.44
C HIS A 27 -1.99 -4.62 11.03
N PRO A 28 -3.24 -4.96 11.38
CA PRO A 28 -3.56 -6.29 11.89
C PRO A 28 -3.16 -7.41 10.90
N ALA A 29 -2.46 -8.43 11.39
CA ALA A 29 -2.00 -9.55 10.57
C ALA A 29 -3.15 -10.26 9.83
N SER A 30 -4.33 -10.34 10.45
CA SER A 30 -5.55 -10.92 9.86
C SER A 30 -6.12 -10.12 8.68
N ARG A 31 -5.62 -8.91 8.42
CA ARG A 31 -6.06 -8.02 7.34
C ARG A 31 -4.96 -7.73 6.31
N LEU A 32 -3.85 -8.47 6.32
CA LEU A 32 -2.76 -8.27 5.36
C LEU A 32 -3.20 -8.39 3.90
N ASP A 33 -4.31 -9.09 3.63
CA ASP A 33 -4.95 -9.16 2.31
C ASP A 33 -5.29 -7.78 1.73
N LYS A 34 -5.57 -6.79 2.58
CA LYS A 34 -5.85 -5.41 2.17
C LYS A 34 -4.60 -4.66 1.66
N LEU A 35 -3.42 -5.15 2.00
CA LEU A 35 -2.15 -4.60 1.56
C LEU A 35 -1.63 -5.27 0.29
N LEU A 36 -2.32 -6.29 -0.24
CA LEU A 36 -1.93 -6.92 -1.50
C LEU A 36 -2.14 -5.95 -2.67
N PRO A 37 -1.32 -6.00 -3.74
CA PRO A 37 -1.35 -4.99 -4.80
C PRO A 37 -2.74 -4.75 -5.40
N TRP A 38 -3.54 -5.80 -5.61
CA TRP A 38 -4.89 -5.68 -6.18
C TRP A 38 -5.95 -5.11 -5.22
N ASN A 39 -5.68 -5.13 -3.91
CA ASN A 39 -6.54 -4.53 -2.89
C ASN A 39 -5.99 -3.20 -2.38
N TRP A 40 -4.83 -2.78 -2.87
CA TRP A 40 -4.09 -1.65 -2.33
C TRP A 40 -4.81 -0.34 -2.62
N GLN A 41 -5.39 0.22 -1.56
CA GLN A 41 -5.90 1.58 -1.55
C GLN A 41 -4.83 2.48 -0.91
N ARG A 42 -4.31 3.44 -1.66
CA ARG A 42 -3.44 4.47 -1.09
C ARG A 42 -4.21 5.11 0.06
N ALA A 43 -3.65 5.13 1.26
CA ALA A 43 -4.18 6.05 2.26
C ALA A 43 -4.05 7.43 1.64
N GLN A 44 -5.18 8.11 1.51
CA GLN A 44 -5.14 9.54 1.37
C GLN A 44 -4.46 10.03 2.64
N ALA A 45 -3.21 10.50 2.50
CA ALA A 45 -2.65 11.35 3.53
C ALA A 45 -3.71 12.41 3.82
N PRO A 46 -4.03 12.69 5.10
CA PRO A 46 -5.00 13.74 5.39
C PRO A 46 -4.51 14.96 4.63
N ALA A 47 -5.34 15.46 3.71
CA ALA A 47 -5.05 16.71 3.03
C ALA A 47 -4.96 17.73 4.16
N THR A 48 -3.73 18.06 4.57
CA THR A 48 -3.52 19.15 5.51
C THR A 48 -4.09 20.37 4.81
N ALA A 49 -5.30 20.75 5.20
CA ALA A 49 -5.92 21.99 4.79
C ALA A 49 -4.94 23.09 5.21
N ALA A 50 -4.21 23.62 4.24
CA ALA A 50 -3.42 24.81 4.42
C ALA A 50 -4.40 25.95 4.69
N ALA A 51 -4.32 26.51 5.89
CA ALA A 51 -4.98 27.74 6.31
C ALA A 51 -4.35 28.96 5.65
#